data_AF-A0A2V8F159-F1
#
_entry.id   AF-A0A2V8F159-F1
#
_cell.length_a   1.000
_cell.length_b   1.000
_cell.length_c   1.000
_cell.angle_alpha   90.00
_cell.angle_beta   90.00
_cell.angle_gamma   90.00
#
_symmetry.space_group_name_H-M   'P 1'
#
loop_
_entity.id
_entity.type
_entity.pdbx_description
1 polymer ?
#
loop_
_entity_poly.entity_id
_entity_poly.type
_entity_poly.pdbx_seq_one_letter_code
_entity_poly.pdbx_strand_id
1 'polypeptide(L)'
;MRDQLANRVAGRGGRGGRGGGTGPSDMFGIQCRNNKRVHDAGMILGVGTDANGDVGSGVHTELADMVFCGLTPAEAIVAGTRTGAEILKLDQQGTVANGKSADFIVLDANPLDSILNTRKINKVYLRGTEVDRAGLSRGFTTEARSSDDHK
;
A
#
# COMPACT_ATOMS: atom_id res chain seq x y z
N MET A 1 6.49 -16.91 16.82
CA MET A 1 6.80 -15.74 15.95
C MET A 1 6.74 -14.40 16.71
N ARG A 2 6.88 -14.39 18.05
CA ARG A 2 6.88 -13.18 18.88
C ARG A 2 8.27 -12.79 19.44
N ASP A 3 9.28 -13.65 19.28
CA ASP A 3 10.54 -13.53 20.04
C ASP A 3 11.71 -12.82 19.31
N GLN A 4 11.52 -12.32 18.09
CA GLN A 4 12.60 -11.60 17.39
C GLN A 4 12.52 -10.06 17.50
N LEU A 5 11.47 -9.50 18.11
CA LEU A 5 11.20 -8.06 18.09
C LEU A 5 11.57 -7.30 19.39
N ALA A 6 11.91 -8.00 20.47
CA ALA A 6 12.11 -7.36 21.78
C ALA A 6 13.52 -6.76 21.99
N ASN A 7 14.52 -7.10 21.18
CA ASN A 7 15.91 -6.69 21.42
C ASN A 7 16.37 -5.68 20.36
N ARG A 8 16.12 -4.38 20.59
CA ARG A 8 16.88 -3.28 19.93
C ARG A 8 16.63 -1.85 20.46
N VAL A 9 15.86 -1.65 21.53
CA VAL A 9 15.60 -0.30 22.09
C VAL A 9 16.67 0.13 23.13
N ALA A 10 17.87 -0.45 23.11
CA ALA A 10 18.97 -0.02 23.95
C ALA A 10 20.26 0.13 23.13
N GLY A 11 20.54 1.35 22.68
CA GLY A 11 21.76 1.70 21.97
C GLY A 11 21.93 3.21 21.84
N ARG A 12 22.41 3.85 22.91
CA ARG A 12 22.90 5.25 22.87
C ARG A 12 24.15 5.34 21.99
N GLY A 13 24.18 6.37 21.15
CA GLY A 13 25.37 7.16 20.75
C GLY A 13 26.59 6.41 20.19
N GLY A 14 26.78 6.48 18.87
CA GLY A 14 28.06 6.15 18.22
C GLY A 14 28.09 6.58 16.76
N ARG A 15 29.02 7.47 16.40
CA ARG A 15 29.30 7.89 15.02
C ARG A 15 29.99 6.76 14.24
N GLY A 16 29.61 6.60 12.98
CA GLY A 16 30.49 6.08 11.92
C GLY A 16 30.46 4.58 11.68
N GLY A 17 29.79 4.16 10.60
CA GLY A 17 29.94 2.82 10.02
C GLY A 17 28.90 2.58 8.93
N ARG A 18 29.31 2.65 7.66
CA ARG A 18 28.51 2.14 6.52
C ARG A 18 28.51 0.61 6.60
N GLY A 19 27.55 0.05 7.31
CA GLY A 19 27.28 -1.40 7.37
C GLY A 19 25.96 -1.70 6.69
N GLY A 20 25.95 -2.67 5.78
CA GLY A 20 24.74 -3.14 5.10
C GLY A 20 23.69 -3.61 6.12
N GLY A 21 22.60 -2.88 6.22
CA GLY A 21 21.53 -3.14 7.18
C GLY A 21 20.34 -3.81 6.49
N THR A 22 20.01 -5.02 6.91
CA THR A 22 18.73 -5.70 6.58
C THR A 22 17.56 -5.16 7.41
N GLY A 23 17.61 -3.88 7.79
CA GLY A 23 16.62 -3.20 8.61
C GLY A 23 16.11 -1.96 7.89
N PRO A 24 14.91 -1.46 8.25
CA PRO A 24 14.41 -0.24 7.65
C PRO A 24 15.39 0.91 7.88
N SER A 25 15.50 1.80 6.91
CA SER A 25 16.35 2.99 7.05
C SER A 25 15.94 3.79 8.30
N ASP A 26 16.90 4.53 8.88
CA ASP A 26 16.60 5.40 10.03
C ASP A 26 15.43 6.35 9.75
N MET A 27 15.30 6.78 8.48
CA MET A 27 14.20 7.61 8.00
C MET A 27 12.85 6.89 8.04
N PHE A 28 12.76 5.66 7.55
CA PHE A 28 11.53 4.87 7.64
C PHE A 28 11.14 4.61 9.10
N GLY A 29 12.13 4.36 9.96
CA GLY A 29 11.89 4.22 11.40
C GLY A 29 11.28 5.48 12.03
N ILE A 30 11.70 6.68 11.60
CA ILE A 30 11.08 7.95 12.03
C ILE A 30 9.65 8.07 11.50
N GLN A 31 9.44 7.79 10.21
CA GLN A 31 8.12 7.84 9.58
C GLN A 31 7.13 6.93 10.29
N CYS A 32 7.50 5.68 10.57
CA CYS A 32 6.63 4.76 11.31
C CYS A 32 6.27 5.25 12.71
N ARG A 33 7.24 5.80 13.46
CA ARG A 33 6.95 6.34 14.80
C ARG A 33 5.97 7.52 14.73
N ASN A 34 6.09 8.36 13.71
CA ASN A 34 5.17 9.48 13.52
C ASN A 34 3.78 8.98 13.10
N ASN A 35 3.70 8.05 12.16
CA ASN A 35 2.45 7.43 11.71
C ASN A 35 1.69 6.79 12.88
N LYS A 36 2.38 5.99 13.71
CA LYS A 36 1.83 5.40 14.94
C LYS A 36 1.29 6.45 15.91
N ARG A 37 2.02 7.55 16.13
CA ARG A 37 1.61 8.61 17.07
C ARG A 37 0.35 9.32 16.63
N VAL A 38 0.23 9.65 15.34
CA VAL A 38 -0.98 10.32 14.82
C VAL A 38 -2.16 9.35 14.77
N HIS A 39 -1.91 8.07 14.45
CA HIS A 39 -2.89 7.01 14.54
C HIS A 39 -3.44 6.87 15.97
N ASP A 40 -2.56 6.75 16.96
CA ASP A 40 -2.94 6.58 18.37
C ASP A 40 -3.64 7.82 18.94
N ALA A 41 -3.42 9.00 18.34
CA ALA A 41 -4.13 10.23 18.64
C ALA A 41 -5.53 10.31 17.99
N GLY A 42 -5.95 9.31 17.22
CA GLY A 42 -7.25 9.28 16.54
C GLY A 42 -7.33 10.20 15.32
N MET A 43 -6.19 10.60 14.74
CA MET A 43 -6.19 11.42 13.53
C MET A 43 -6.65 10.61 12.32
N ILE A 44 -7.26 11.32 11.36
CA ILE A 44 -7.63 10.75 10.07
C ILE A 44 -6.36 10.48 9.26
N LEU A 45 -6.22 9.24 8.77
CA LEU A 45 -5.10 8.79 7.94
C LEU A 45 -5.59 8.34 6.57
N GLY A 46 -4.99 8.91 5.52
CA GLY A 46 -5.17 8.46 4.14
C GLY A 46 -3.90 7.82 3.59
N VAL A 47 -4.04 7.03 2.53
CA VAL A 47 -2.90 6.42 1.80
C VAL A 47 -2.42 7.37 0.71
N GLY A 48 -1.11 7.61 0.64
CA GLY A 48 -0.47 8.39 -0.42
C GLY A 48 0.97 7.94 -0.62
N THR A 49 1.37 7.71 -1.86
CA THR A 49 2.63 7.02 -2.20
C THR A 49 3.74 7.93 -2.71
N ASP A 50 3.41 9.17 -3.09
CA ASP A 50 4.29 10.07 -3.86
C ASP A 50 4.91 9.37 -5.10
N ALA A 51 4.13 8.49 -5.73
CA ALA A 51 4.61 7.61 -6.79
C ALA A 51 4.89 8.37 -8.10
N ASN A 52 6.16 8.72 -8.31
CA ASN A 52 6.67 9.22 -9.58
C ASN A 52 7.03 8.04 -10.51
N GLY A 53 6.02 7.36 -11.06
CA GLY A 53 6.17 6.35 -12.13
C GLY A 53 5.75 4.92 -11.78
N ASP A 54 5.76 4.52 -10.50
CA ASP A 54 5.18 3.23 -10.05
C ASP A 54 3.69 3.39 -9.68
N VAL A 55 2.91 3.72 -10.70
CA VAL A 55 1.45 3.90 -10.59
C VAL A 55 0.75 2.54 -10.52
N GLY A 56 0.71 1.97 -9.32
CA GLY A 56 -0.11 0.79 -9.02
C GLY A 56 0.47 -0.06 -7.91
N SER A 57 1.75 -0.44 -8.01
CA SER A 57 2.39 -1.29 -7.00
C SER A 57 2.65 -0.54 -5.68
N GLY A 58 2.96 0.77 -5.79
CA GLY A 58 3.25 1.63 -4.65
C GLY A 58 2.15 1.67 -3.59
N VAL A 59 0.88 1.64 -4.00
CA VAL A 59 -0.26 1.68 -3.05
C VAL A 59 -0.27 0.43 -2.16
N HIS A 60 0.02 -0.75 -2.73
CA HIS A 60 0.12 -1.98 -1.94
C HIS A 60 1.31 -1.98 -0.98
N THR A 61 2.40 -1.34 -1.37
CA THR A 61 3.57 -1.17 -0.49
C THR A 61 3.24 -0.23 0.66
N GLU A 62 2.61 0.92 0.40
CA GLU A 62 2.20 1.87 1.44
C GLU A 62 1.22 1.24 2.44
N LEU A 63 0.26 0.43 1.97
CA LEU A 63 -0.61 -0.33 2.86
C LEU A 63 0.16 -1.29 3.78
N ALA A 64 1.17 -1.97 3.24
CA ALA A 64 2.03 -2.86 4.02
C ALA A 64 2.88 -2.08 5.04
N ASP A 65 3.37 -0.90 4.65
CA ASP A 65 4.15 -0.02 5.52
C ASP A 65 3.30 0.54 6.66
N MET A 66 2.06 0.96 6.40
CA MET A 66 1.13 1.37 7.45
C MET A 66 0.88 0.27 8.47
N VAL A 67 0.69 -0.98 8.01
CA VAL A 67 0.53 -2.14 8.90
C VAL A 67 1.81 -2.42 9.68
N PHE A 68 2.98 -2.34 9.03
CA PHE A 68 4.27 -2.46 9.70
C PHE A 68 4.44 -1.40 10.78
N CYS A 69 3.99 -0.17 10.53
CA CYS A 69 4.05 0.95 11.47
C CYS A 69 3.00 0.86 12.59
N GLY A 70 2.08 -0.11 12.55
CA GLY A 70 1.21 -0.46 13.69
C GLY A 70 -0.30 -0.34 13.47
N LEU A 71 -0.76 -0.08 12.24
CA LEU A 71 -2.16 -0.22 11.90
C LEU A 71 -2.52 -1.71 11.73
N THR A 72 -3.78 -2.06 11.95
CA THR A 72 -4.32 -3.34 11.52
C THR A 72 -4.53 -3.37 10.00
N PRO A 73 -4.57 -4.55 9.36
CA PRO A 73 -4.91 -4.64 7.93
C PRO A 73 -6.26 -3.98 7.58
N ALA A 74 -7.26 -4.08 8.47
CA ALA A 74 -8.56 -3.44 8.28
C ALA A 74 -8.47 -1.90 8.26
N GLU A 75 -7.72 -1.32 9.20
CA GLU A 75 -7.51 0.14 9.27
C GLU A 75 -6.76 0.65 8.04
N ALA A 76 -5.73 -0.07 7.58
CA ALA A 76 -5.01 0.30 6.36
C ALA A 76 -5.91 0.27 5.12
N ILE A 77 -6.76 -0.75 4.97
CA ILE A 77 -7.74 -0.82 3.87
C ILE A 77 -8.71 0.35 3.93
N VAL A 78 -9.24 0.68 5.12
CA VAL A 78 -10.13 1.83 5.33
C VAL A 78 -9.44 3.14 4.93
N ALA A 79 -8.18 3.33 5.35
CA ALA A 79 -7.36 4.49 5.02
C ALA A 79 -7.22 4.68 3.50
N GLY A 80 -6.99 3.57 2.77
CA GLY A 80 -6.84 3.56 1.33
C GLY A 80 -8.15 3.59 0.52
N THR A 81 -9.31 3.48 1.16
CA THR A 81 -10.61 3.38 0.49
C THR A 81 -11.58 4.44 1.00
N ARG A 82 -12.36 4.14 2.05
CA ARG A 82 -13.37 5.03 2.62
C ARG A 82 -12.77 6.38 3.00
N THR A 83 -11.68 6.38 3.77
CA THR A 83 -11.08 7.62 4.25
C THR A 83 -10.45 8.42 3.12
N GLY A 84 -9.84 7.76 2.13
CA GLY A 84 -9.38 8.44 0.91
C GLY A 84 -10.51 9.15 0.17
N ALA A 85 -11.67 8.48 0.01
CA ALA A 85 -12.85 9.08 -0.59
C ALA A 85 -13.40 10.26 0.24
N GLU A 86 -13.44 10.14 1.57
CA GLU A 86 -13.87 11.21 2.49
C GLU A 86 -12.95 12.44 2.39
N ILE A 87 -11.62 12.25 2.38
CA ILE A 87 -10.63 13.33 2.23
C ILE A 87 -10.85 14.08 0.92
N LEU A 88 -11.12 13.34 -0.16
CA LEU A 88 -11.34 13.88 -1.51
C LEU A 88 -12.78 14.36 -1.75
N LYS A 89 -13.69 14.21 -0.77
CA LYS A 89 -15.12 14.54 -0.87
C LYS A 89 -15.81 13.81 -2.03
N LEU A 90 -15.49 12.53 -2.19
CA LEU A 90 -16.05 11.64 -3.20
C LEU A 90 -17.17 10.79 -2.59
N ASP A 91 -18.41 11.27 -2.72
CA ASP A 91 -19.57 10.67 -2.06
C ASP A 91 -19.94 9.28 -2.59
N GLN A 92 -19.47 8.90 -3.78
CA GLN A 92 -19.88 7.64 -4.43
C GLN A 92 -18.80 6.55 -4.37
N GLN A 93 -17.61 6.84 -3.83
CA GLN A 93 -16.46 5.95 -3.89
C GLN A 93 -16.06 5.45 -2.48
N GLY A 94 -15.09 4.53 -2.45
CA GLY A 94 -14.40 4.11 -1.22
C GLY A 94 -15.14 3.08 -0.36
N THR A 95 -16.38 2.72 -0.68
CA THR A 95 -17.14 1.68 0.06
C THR A 95 -17.99 0.84 -0.88
N VAL A 96 -18.14 -0.45 -0.55
CA VAL A 96 -19.09 -1.34 -1.23
C VAL A 96 -20.42 -1.27 -0.49
N ALA A 97 -21.36 -0.47 -1.01
CA ALA A 97 -22.68 -0.29 -0.45
C ALA A 97 -23.69 0.09 -1.55
N ASN A 98 -24.99 -0.11 -1.27
CA ASN A 98 -26.05 0.28 -2.19
C ASN A 98 -25.97 1.78 -2.51
N GLY A 99 -26.15 2.13 -3.78
CA GLY A 99 -26.11 3.50 -4.27
C GLY A 99 -24.71 4.05 -4.54
N LYS A 100 -23.63 3.35 -4.17
CA LYS A 100 -22.24 3.75 -4.48
C LYS A 100 -21.82 3.29 -5.87
N SER A 101 -20.77 3.92 -6.41
CA SER A 101 -20.09 3.46 -7.63
C SER A 101 -19.55 2.05 -7.44
N ALA A 102 -19.74 1.18 -8.43
CA ALA A 102 -19.22 -0.17 -8.44
C ALA A 102 -17.73 -0.20 -8.84
N ASP A 103 -16.89 0.45 -8.03
CA ASP A 103 -15.44 0.47 -8.10
C ASP A 103 -14.87 -0.45 -7.02
N PHE A 104 -14.49 -1.67 -7.37
CA PHE A 104 -13.99 -2.66 -6.42
C PHE A 104 -13.07 -3.70 -7.06
N ILE A 105 -12.34 -4.42 -6.21
CA ILE A 105 -11.50 -5.55 -6.62
C ILE A 105 -11.96 -6.82 -5.91
N VAL A 106 -11.77 -7.95 -6.58
CA VAL A 106 -11.95 -9.29 -6.00
C VAL A 106 -10.57 -9.89 -5.78
N LEU A 107 -10.33 -10.44 -4.59
CA LEU A 107 -9.03 -11.01 -4.20
C LEU A 107 -9.15 -12.53 -4.05
N ASP A 108 -8.10 -13.26 -4.44
CA ASP A 108 -8.00 -14.72 -4.26
C ASP A 108 -7.67 -15.14 -2.81
N ALA A 109 -7.37 -14.17 -1.95
CA ALA A 109 -7.10 -14.42 -0.54
C ALA A 109 -7.56 -13.24 0.32
N ASN A 110 -7.91 -13.54 1.57
CA ASN A 110 -8.41 -12.57 2.54
C ASN A 110 -7.30 -11.57 2.94
N PRO A 111 -7.48 -10.25 2.72
CA PRO A 111 -6.49 -9.24 3.07
C PRO A 111 -6.41 -8.95 4.57
N LEU A 112 -7.39 -9.41 5.37
CA LEU A 112 -7.35 -9.26 6.81
C LEU A 112 -6.39 -10.24 7.49
N ASP A 113 -6.14 -11.40 6.87
CA ASP A 113 -5.16 -12.38 7.37
C ASP A 113 -3.71 -11.93 7.07
N SER A 114 -3.52 -11.22 5.96
CA SER A 114 -2.27 -10.58 5.60
C SER A 114 -2.54 -9.47 4.58
N ILE A 115 -2.11 -8.25 4.89
CA ILE A 115 -2.28 -7.10 4.00
C ILE A 115 -1.62 -7.32 2.63
N LEU A 116 -0.59 -8.17 2.54
CA LEU A 116 0.05 -8.53 1.27
C LEU A 116 -0.90 -9.23 0.29
N ASN A 117 -1.99 -9.82 0.77
CA ASN A 117 -3.01 -10.45 -0.08
C ASN A 117 -3.76 -9.42 -0.95
N THR A 118 -3.66 -8.11 -0.70
CA THR A 118 -4.20 -7.10 -1.63
C THR A 118 -3.58 -7.17 -3.03
N ARG A 119 -2.41 -7.80 -3.18
CA ARG A 119 -1.74 -8.03 -4.47
C ARG A 119 -2.31 -9.25 -5.23
N LYS A 120 -3.06 -10.13 -4.57
CA LYS A 120 -3.66 -11.34 -5.16
C LYS A 120 -5.00 -10.99 -5.80
N ILE A 121 -4.97 -10.04 -6.72
CA ILE A 121 -6.16 -9.53 -7.40
C ILE A 121 -6.59 -10.58 -8.43
N ASN A 122 -7.86 -10.98 -8.37
CA ASN A 122 -8.55 -11.85 -9.32
C ASN A 122 -9.27 -11.01 -10.39
N LYS A 123 -10.15 -10.10 -9.97
CA LYS A 123 -10.93 -9.21 -10.84
C LYS A 123 -10.86 -7.77 -10.37
N VAL A 124 -11.08 -6.85 -11.31
CA VAL A 124 -11.20 -5.42 -11.08
C VAL A 124 -12.46 -4.95 -11.79
N TYR A 125 -13.28 -4.19 -11.09
CA TYR A 125 -14.47 -3.54 -11.61
C TYR A 125 -14.31 -2.03 -11.48
N LEU A 126 -14.58 -1.31 -12.56
CA LEU A 126 -14.63 0.15 -12.59
C LEU A 126 -16.00 0.58 -13.08
N ARG A 127 -16.73 1.31 -12.25
CA ARG A 127 -18.11 1.78 -12.50
C ARG A 127 -19.04 0.66 -12.97
N GLY A 128 -18.86 -0.54 -12.41
CA GLY A 128 -19.67 -1.72 -12.72
C GLY A 128 -19.20 -2.56 -13.92
N THR A 129 -18.18 -2.11 -14.65
CA THR A 129 -17.61 -2.86 -15.77
C THR A 129 -16.38 -3.63 -15.33
N GLU A 130 -16.36 -4.94 -15.60
CA GLU A 130 -15.16 -5.76 -15.40
C GLU A 130 -14.05 -5.32 -16.35
N VAL A 131 -12.85 -5.09 -15.82
CA VAL A 131 -11.68 -4.69 -16.60
C VAL A 131 -11.05 -5.93 -17.27
N ASP A 132 -10.80 -5.88 -18.58
CA ASP A 132 -10.00 -6.91 -19.27
C ASP A 132 -8.52 -6.80 -18.87
N ARG A 133 -8.17 -7.46 -17.77
CA ARG A 133 -6.82 -7.45 -17.24
C ARG A 133 -5.83 -8.16 -18.16
N ALA A 134 -6.26 -9.24 -18.82
CA ALA A 134 -5.40 -9.97 -19.75
C ALA A 134 -5.05 -9.09 -20.96
N GLY A 135 -6.01 -8.32 -21.46
CA GLY A 135 -5.81 -7.28 -22.47
C GLY A 135 -4.82 -6.22 -22.04
N LEU A 136 -5.01 -5.64 -20.85
CA LEU A 136 -4.11 -4.60 -20.31
C LEU A 136 -2.68 -5.11 -20.16
N SER A 137 -2.48 -6.31 -19.59
CA SER A 137 -1.15 -6.88 -19.36
C SER A 137 -0.36 -7.06 -20.66
N ARG A 138 -1.02 -7.43 -21.77
CA ARG A 138 -0.35 -7.55 -23.07
C ARG A 138 0.22 -6.22 -23.55
N GLY A 139 -0.49 -5.11 -23.32
CA GLY A 139 -0.01 -3.77 -23.68
C GLY A 139 1.30 -3.40 -22.97
N PHE A 140 1.42 -3.73 -21.68
CA PHE A 140 2.62 -3.45 -20.89
C PHE A 140 3.82 -4.34 -21.23
N THR A 141 3.59 -5.56 -21.75
CA THR A 141 4.69 -6.47 -22.14
C THR A 141 5.26 -6.23 -23.53
N THR A 142 4.53 -5.51 -24.41
CA THR A 142 4.89 -5.42 -25.83
C THR A 142 5.79 -4.22 -26.17
N GLU A 143 5.75 -3.12 -25.40
CA GLU A 143 6.63 -1.95 -25.63
C GLU A 143 8.05 -2.11 -25.07
N ALA A 144 8.30 -3.10 -24.21
CA ALA A 144 9.62 -3.33 -23.60
C ALA A 144 10.64 -4.06 -24.49
N ARG A 145 10.35 -4.31 -25.77
CA ARG A 145 11.18 -5.16 -26.65
C ARG A 145 11.58 -4.59 -28.01
N SER A 146 11.26 -3.35 -28.36
CA SER A 146 11.53 -2.82 -29.72
C SER A 146 12.61 -1.74 -29.82
N SER A 147 13.57 -1.64 -28.88
CA SER A 147 14.64 -0.64 -28.96
C SER A 147 15.96 -1.12 -29.58
N ASP A 148 16.03 -2.33 -30.15
CA ASP A 148 17.24 -2.88 -30.78
C ASP A 148 17.25 -2.74 -32.31
N ASP A 149 16.85 -1.59 -32.85
CA ASP A 149 16.76 -1.46 -34.31
C ASP A 149 17.10 -0.05 -34.82
N HIS A 150 18.29 0.49 -34.53
CA HIS A 150 18.83 1.63 -35.28
C HIS A 150 20.28 1.38 -35.72
N LYS A 151 20.41 1.16 -37.03
CA LYS A 151 21.63 1.36 -37.84
C LYS A 151 22.08 2.82 -37.81
#